data_AF-A0A536XS59-F1
#
_entry.id   AF-A0A536XS59-F1
#
_cell.length_a   1.000
_cell.length_b   1.000
_cell.length_c   1.000
_cell.angle_alpha   90.00
_cell.angle_beta   90.00
_cell.angle_gamma   90.00
#
_symmetry.space_group_name_H-M   'P 1'
#
loop_
_entity.id
_entity.type
_entity.pdbx_description
1 polymer ?
#
loop_
_entity_poly.entity_id
_entity_poly.type
_entity_poly.pdbx_seq_one_letter_code
_entity_poly.pdbx_strand_id
1 'polypeptide(L)' 'HRLRDFDESTFYSDSHNDLPLLERVTRPVTVDPDEALAAEAARRRWPMLSLRR' A
#
# COMPACT_ATOMS: atom_id res chain seq x y z
N HIS A 1 18.18 -9.24 -6.21
CA HIS A 1 17.79 -7.90 -6.69
C HIS A 1 17.14 -7.13 -5.55
N ARG A 2 17.51 -5.86 -5.37
CA ARG A 2 16.90 -4.94 -4.39
C ARG A 2 15.75 -4.18 -5.08
N LEU A 3 14.77 -3.68 -4.32
CA LEU A 3 13.64 -2.91 -4.90
C LEU A 3 14.11 -1.71 -5.75
N ARG A 4 15.22 -1.08 -5.36
CA ARG A 4 15.87 0.03 -6.10
C ARG A 4 16.48 -0.37 -7.44
N ASP A 5 16.56 -1.67 -7.75
CA ASP A 5 17.08 -2.15 -9.03
C ASP A 5 15.99 -2.11 -10.12
N PHE A 6 14.75 -1.78 -9.75
CA PHE A 6 13.60 -1.61 -10.65
C PHE A 6 13.17 -0.15 -10.69
N ASP A 7 12.74 0.33 -11.86
CA ASP A 7 12.22 1.70 -12.03
C ASP A 7 10.94 1.92 -11.21
N GLU A 8 10.10 0.89 -11.12
CA GLU A 8 8.89 0.92 -10.31
C GLU A 8 8.70 -0.39 -9.52
N SER A 9 8.09 -0.27 -8.36
CA SER A 9 7.63 -1.39 -7.54
C SER A 9 6.24 -1.06 -6.99
N THR A 10 5.33 -2.01 -7.11
CA THR A 10 3.95 -1.88 -6.63
C THR A 10 3.69 -2.93 -5.57
N PHE A 11 3.03 -2.55 -4.48
CA PHE A 11 2.63 -3.48 -3.43
C PHE A 11 1.19 -3.24 -3.03
N TYR A 12 0.41 -4.31 -2.95
CA TYR A 12 -1.00 -4.31 -2.60
C TYR A 12 -1.16 -4.95 -1.21
N SER A 13 -1.84 -4.28 -0.28
CA SER A 13 -2.14 -4.86 1.04
C SER A 13 -3.47 -4.35 1.61
N ASP A 14 -4.12 -5.19 2.40
CA ASP A 14 -5.36 -4.92 3.11
C ASP A 14 -5.17 -4.68 4.62
N SER A 15 -3.95 -4.85 5.14
CA SER A 15 -3.67 -4.81 6.57
C SER A 15 -2.56 -3.83 6.96
N HIS A 16 -2.75 -3.13 8.08
CA HIS A 16 -1.74 -2.22 8.64
C HIS A 16 -0.42 -2.91 8.99
N ASN A 17 -0.42 -4.24 9.15
CA ASN A 17 0.79 -5.03 9.40
C ASN A 17 1.86 -4.83 8.30
N ASP A 18 1.43 -4.54 7.06
CA ASP A 18 2.33 -4.36 5.94
C ASP A 18 2.73 -2.91 5.69
N LEU A 19 2.40 -1.98 6.60
CA LEU A 19 2.83 -0.58 6.48
C LEU A 19 4.33 -0.44 6.20
N PRO A 20 5.25 -1.17 6.89
CA PRO A 20 6.67 -1.08 6.58
C PRO A 20 7.04 -1.51 5.16
N LEU A 21 6.23 -2.36 4.50
CA LEU A 21 6.46 -2.78 3.11
C LEU A 21 5.87 -1.77 2.12
N LEU A 22 4.66 -1.27 2.40
CA LEU A 22 4.02 -0.21 1.61
C LEU A 22 4.89 1.06 1.55
N GLU A 23 5.60 1.39 2.63
CA GLU A 23 6.52 2.53 2.67
C GLU A 23 7.79 2.37 1.81
N ARG A 24 8.11 1.14 1.38
CA ARG A 24 9.37 0.84 0.67
C ARG A 24 9.23 0.74 -0.84
N VAL A 25 8.00 0.70 -1.34
CA VAL A 25 7.71 0.60 -2.77
C VAL A 25 7.38 1.97 -3.37
N THR A 26 7.53 2.10 -4.69
CA THR A 26 7.24 3.38 -5.36
C THR A 26 5.73 3.59 -5.57
N ARG A 27 4.94 2.52 -5.61
CA ARG A 27 3.49 2.54 -5.85
C ARG A 27 2.74 1.69 -4.82
N PRO A 28 2.57 2.15 -3.57
CA PRO A 28 1.73 1.45 -2.61
C PRO A 28 0.26 1.56 -2.99
N VAL A 29 -0.49 0.48 -2.84
CA VAL A 29 -1.94 0.42 -3.05
C VAL A 29 -2.56 -0.34 -1.90
N THR A 30 -3.58 0.22 -1.27
CA THR A 30 -4.31 -0.47 -0.20
C THR A 30 -5.60 -1.07 -0.74
N VAL A 31 -5.91 -2.31 -0.39
CA VAL A 31 -7.07 -3.03 -0.90
C VAL A 31 -7.99 -3.37 0.25
N ASP A 32 -9.22 -2.88 0.27
CA ASP A 32 -10.16 -3.12 1.36
C ASP A 32 -9.55 -2.94 2.77
N PRO A 33 -8.82 -1.83 3.04
CA PRO A 33 -7.95 -1.70 4.21
C PRO A 33 -8.70 -1.76 5.54
N ASP A 34 -8.04 -2.30 6.56
CA ASP A 34 -8.45 -2.10 7.96
C ASP A 34 -8.43 -0.61 8.37
N GLU A 35 -9.05 -0.26 9.50
CA GLU A 35 -9.23 1.14 9.92
C GLU A 35 -7.89 1.89 10.07
N ALA A 36 -6.87 1.22 10.62
CA ALA A 36 -5.56 1.80 10.82
C ALA A 36 -4.85 2.07 9.47
N LEU A 37 -4.91 1.10 8.56
CA LEU A 37 -4.35 1.26 7.22
C LEU A 37 -5.12 2.30 6.39
N ALA A 38 -6.45 2.37 6.54
CA ALA A 38 -7.28 3.36 5.85
C ALA A 38 -6.95 4.79 6.29
N ALA A 39 -6.75 5.02 7.59
CA ALA A 39 -6.32 6.32 8.12
C ALA A 39 -4.96 6.74 7.54
N GLU A 40 -4.01 5.79 7.48
CA GLU A 40 -2.68 6.06 6.94
C GLU A 40 -2.69 6.27 5.43
N ALA A 41 -3.45 5.47 4.69
CA ALA A 41 -3.65 5.63 3.26
C ALA A 41 -4.27 7.00 2.93
N ALA A 42 -5.27 7.44 3.69
CA ALA A 42 -5.86 8.77 3.55
C ALA A 42 -4.82 9.88 3.83
N ARG A 43 -4.05 9.76 4.92
CA ARG A 43 -3.01 10.73 5.28
C ARG A 43 -1.93 10.87 4.21
N ARG A 44 -1.52 9.75 3.59
CA ARG A 44 -0.50 9.70 2.54
C ARG A 44 -1.03 9.87 1.12
N ARG A 45 -2.36 9.91 0.96
CA ARG A 45 -3.05 9.89 -0.34
C ARG A 45 -2.68 8.66 -1.17
N TRP A 46 -2.57 7.51 -0.52
CA TRP A 46 -2.39 6.23 -1.22
C TRP A 46 -3.70 5.80 -1.88
N PRO A 47 -3.63 5.18 -3.08
CA PRO A 47 -4.79 4.59 -3.72
C PRO A 47 -5.45 3.51 -2.85
N MET A 48 -6.76 3.63 -2.66
CA MET A 48 -7.60 2.62 -2.01
C MET A 48 -8.45 1.93 -3.06
N LEU A 49 -8.31 0.61 -3.18
CA LEU A 49 -9.11 -0.24 -4.05
C LEU A 49 -10.12 -1.01 -3.19
N SER A 50 -11.35 -1.16 -3.67
CA SER A 50 -12.35 -2.06 -3.07
C SER A 50 -12.63 -3.19 -4.05
N LEU A 51 -12.45 -4.45 -3.63
CA LEU A 51 -12.70 -5.63 -4.48
C LEU A 51 -14.08 -6.26 -4.25
N ARG A 52 -14.86 -5.67 -3.36
CA ARG A 52 -16.26 -6.04 -3.09
C ARG A 52 -17.12 -5.78 -4.33
N ARG A 53 -17.92 -6.77 -4.75
CA ARG A 53 -18.91 -6.67 -5.83
C ARG A 53 -20.27 -6.23 -5.33
#